data_AF-A0AAD8UJS4-F1
#
_entry.id   AF-A0AAD8UJS4-F1
#
_cell.length_a   1.000
_cell.length_b   1.000
_cell.length_c   1.000
_cell.angle_alpha   90.00
_cell.angle_beta   90.00
_cell.angle_gamma   90.00
#
_symmetry.space_group_name_H-M   'P 1'
#
loop_
_entity.id
_entity.type
_entity.pdbx_description
1 polymer ?
#
loop_
_entity_poly.entity_id
_entity_poly.type
_entity_poly.pdbx_seq_one_letter_code
_entity_poly.pdbx_strand_id
1 'polypeptide(L)'
;MIYKFDVPPQTTQLTLTLSMWNQFLVSASSARPGYYRINSIFRDYIVSTAAPCIWLDSNRQREAALLDKLLRQFQPNTAYLGWFPNGDEMTGVTQLARNGLYVAAADFYFNPTIFSGFSTKSQSQQSAIGGPPWRPPPPPPQKTPKVFLSLVYLEGDNIQYDQRSMFQHWNDSARGSVPLGWTISPLLRDIGPGILSYYQRTSTENDLLIAGPDGAGYTYPGVWPRRALSTFLTQSGEYMRATQTDEVLFVYDRINASDNPLTPGLTLDFRDAVGRNRLRGIYYGSFVSTVDALQVNVTEGFPVTNMVSIGNEESGAATLRNISDNWRGRGPLFVAGAVSAFDMTPTSVTSMVKKLGHEFEVVRPDMWFELLRKRESWPGLG
;
A
#
# COMPACT_ATOMS: atom_id res chain seq x y z
N MET A 1 -34.29 -7.92 3.78
CA MET A 1 -35.14 -9.04 3.30
C MET A 1 -35.75 -8.62 1.97
N ILE A 2 -35.89 -9.51 1.01
CA ILE A 2 -36.50 -9.20 -0.30
C ILE A 2 -37.76 -10.06 -0.42
N TYR A 3 -38.92 -9.40 -0.52
CA TYR A 3 -40.20 -10.06 -0.74
C TYR A 3 -40.60 -9.85 -2.20
N LYS A 4 -40.97 -10.94 -2.89
CA LYS A 4 -41.56 -10.88 -4.23
C LYS A 4 -43.07 -11.05 -4.08
N PHE A 5 -43.83 -10.16 -4.69
CA PHE A 5 -45.29 -10.25 -4.78
C PHE A 5 -45.66 -10.48 -6.24
N ASP A 6 -46.33 -11.59 -6.53
CA ASP A 6 -46.90 -11.84 -7.85
C ASP A 6 -48.23 -11.09 -7.94
N VAL A 7 -48.29 -10.07 -8.82
CA VAL A 7 -49.44 -9.19 -8.96
C VAL A 7 -50.38 -9.73 -10.06
N PRO A 8 -51.65 -10.02 -9.77
CA PRO A 8 -52.59 -10.52 -10.79
C PRO A 8 -52.76 -9.56 -11.97
N PRO A 9 -52.97 -10.08 -13.20
CA PRO A 9 -53.35 -9.26 -14.34
C PRO A 9 -54.59 -8.42 -14.00
N GLN A 10 -54.61 -7.14 -14.42
CA GLN A 10 -55.68 -6.16 -14.15
C GLN A 10 -55.69 -5.51 -12.75
N THR A 11 -54.68 -5.77 -11.90
CA THR A 11 -54.53 -5.04 -10.62
C THR A 11 -54.23 -3.56 -10.87
N THR A 12 -55.09 -2.67 -10.37
CA THR A 12 -54.92 -1.20 -10.48
C THR A 12 -54.32 -0.56 -9.22
N GLN A 13 -54.32 -1.27 -8.09
CA GLN A 13 -53.74 -0.79 -6.83
C GLN A 13 -53.18 -1.96 -6.01
N LEU A 14 -52.00 -1.75 -5.42
CA LEU A 14 -51.38 -2.65 -4.44
C LEU A 14 -51.12 -1.86 -3.15
N THR A 15 -51.59 -2.36 -2.02
CA THR A 15 -51.34 -1.75 -0.70
C THR A 15 -50.51 -2.72 0.15
N LEU A 16 -49.33 -2.27 0.59
CA LEU A 16 -48.47 -3.01 1.49
C LEU A 16 -48.43 -2.30 2.85
N THR A 17 -48.82 -3.01 3.91
CA THR A 17 -48.73 -2.52 5.29
C THR A 17 -47.63 -3.28 6.02
N LEU A 18 -46.66 -2.56 6.58
CA LEU A 18 -45.53 -3.15 7.30
C LEU A 18 -45.50 -2.63 8.75
N SER A 19 -45.38 -3.54 9.71
CA SER A 19 -45.01 -3.22 11.09
C SER A 19 -43.53 -3.53 11.26
N MET A 20 -42.73 -2.52 11.59
CA MET A 20 -41.28 -2.63 11.67
C MET A 20 -40.76 -2.14 13.02
N TRP A 21 -39.73 -2.82 13.56
CA TRP A 21 -39.04 -2.47 14.79
C TRP A 21 -37.54 -2.28 14.49
N ASN A 22 -36.98 -1.09 14.76
CA ASN A 22 -35.65 -0.57 14.38
C ASN A 22 -35.59 0.20 13.04
N GLN A 23 -34.40 0.67 12.65
CA GLN A 23 -34.17 1.41 11.40
C GLN A 23 -34.04 0.47 10.20
N PHE A 24 -34.89 0.66 9.20
CA PHE A 24 -34.83 -0.05 7.92
C PHE A 24 -34.86 0.93 6.76
N LEU A 25 -34.11 0.61 5.70
CA LEU A 25 -34.33 1.17 4.38
C LEU A 25 -35.44 0.36 3.70
N VAL A 26 -36.56 0.99 3.39
CA VAL A 26 -37.68 0.36 2.67
C VAL A 26 -37.72 0.91 1.26
N SER A 27 -37.66 0.02 0.27
CA SER A 27 -37.80 0.36 -1.15
C SER A 27 -38.76 -0.62 -1.82
N ALA A 28 -39.66 -0.13 -2.67
CA ALA A 28 -40.47 -0.93 -3.57
C ALA A 28 -40.06 -0.64 -5.01
N SER A 29 -39.87 -1.68 -5.82
CA SER A 29 -39.46 -1.56 -7.22
C SER A 29 -40.03 -2.71 -8.04
N SER A 30 -40.26 -2.46 -9.34
CA SER A 30 -40.58 -3.50 -10.32
C SER A 30 -39.36 -4.34 -10.71
N ALA A 31 -38.16 -3.87 -10.40
CA ALA A 31 -36.92 -4.63 -10.52
C ALA A 31 -36.53 -5.23 -9.16
N ARG A 32 -35.90 -6.41 -9.15
CA ARG A 32 -35.40 -7.04 -7.92
C ARG A 32 -34.42 -6.08 -7.22
N PRO A 33 -34.73 -5.57 -6.00
CA PRO A 33 -33.84 -4.67 -5.31
C PRO A 33 -32.56 -5.39 -4.88
N GLY A 34 -31.45 -4.66 -4.84
CA GLY A 34 -30.19 -5.15 -4.29
C GLY A 34 -30.30 -5.45 -2.79
N TYR A 35 -29.42 -6.31 -2.29
CA TYR A 35 -29.33 -6.58 -0.86
C TYR A 35 -28.50 -5.48 -0.19
N TYR A 36 -29.16 -4.63 0.62
CA TYR A 36 -28.48 -3.66 1.46
C TYR A 36 -28.11 -4.31 2.80
N ARG A 37 -26.82 -4.66 2.96
CA ARG A 37 -26.26 -5.00 4.28
C ARG A 37 -25.75 -3.70 4.88
N ILE A 38 -26.22 -3.35 6.08
CA ILE A 38 -25.64 -2.23 6.81
C ILE A 38 -24.17 -2.58 7.05
N ASN A 39 -23.25 -1.84 6.43
CA ASN A 39 -21.83 -1.95 6.76
C ASN A 39 -21.65 -1.31 8.13
N SER A 40 -21.56 -2.11 9.20
CA SER A 40 -21.28 -1.65 10.57
C SER A 40 -19.80 -1.48 10.86
N ILE A 41 -18.93 -1.82 9.90
CA ILE A 41 -17.49 -1.80 10.05
C ILE A 41 -17.02 -0.35 10.15
N PHE A 42 -15.96 -0.13 10.95
CA PHE A 42 -15.34 1.17 11.22
C PHE A 42 -16.20 2.23 11.94
N ARG A 43 -17.52 2.03 12.04
CA ARG A 43 -18.44 3.02 12.62
C ARG A 43 -18.19 3.32 14.09
N ASP A 44 -17.66 2.37 14.85
CA ASP A 44 -17.25 2.56 16.24
C ASP A 44 -16.19 3.67 16.36
N TYR A 45 -15.23 3.72 15.42
CA TYR A 45 -14.20 4.77 15.43
C TYR A 45 -14.76 6.14 15.13
N ILE A 46 -15.61 6.22 14.11
CA ILE A 46 -16.28 7.46 13.71
C ILE A 46 -17.04 8.05 14.89
N VAL A 47 -17.80 7.22 15.61
CA VAL A 47 -18.53 7.64 16.81
C VAL A 47 -17.57 8.07 17.93
N SER A 48 -16.51 7.30 18.18
CA SER A 48 -15.55 7.60 19.25
C SER A 48 -14.76 8.90 19.05
N THR A 49 -14.51 9.27 17.79
CA THR A 49 -13.73 10.46 17.43
C THR A 49 -14.61 11.66 17.07
N ALA A 50 -15.94 11.49 17.09
CA ALA A 50 -16.91 12.46 16.59
C ALA A 50 -16.59 12.96 15.17
N ALA A 51 -16.04 12.08 14.32
CA ALA A 51 -15.62 12.44 12.97
C ALA A 51 -16.83 12.65 12.05
N PRO A 52 -16.77 13.63 11.13
CA PRO A 52 -17.81 13.80 10.12
C PRO A 52 -17.76 12.67 9.09
N CYS A 53 -18.94 12.14 8.72
CA CYS A 53 -19.08 11.19 7.62
C CYS A 53 -19.40 11.91 6.32
N ILE A 54 -18.60 11.67 5.28
CA ILE A 54 -18.80 12.25 3.95
C ILE A 54 -18.91 11.10 2.94
N TRP A 55 -19.94 11.14 2.08
CA TRP A 55 -20.14 10.18 0.99
C TRP A 55 -20.52 10.94 -0.27
N LEU A 56 -19.51 11.52 -0.93
CA LEU A 56 -19.64 12.35 -2.12
C LEU A 56 -18.74 11.79 -3.22
N ASP A 57 -19.29 11.63 -4.42
CA ASP A 57 -18.64 11.04 -5.58
C ASP A 57 -17.78 12.07 -6.32
N SER A 58 -16.46 11.82 -6.37
CA SER A 58 -15.46 12.69 -7.01
C SER A 58 -15.61 12.75 -8.54
N ASN A 59 -16.32 11.79 -9.16
CA ASN A 59 -16.63 11.81 -10.60
C ASN A 59 -17.89 12.61 -10.93
N ARG A 60 -18.69 13.00 -9.92
CA ARG A 60 -19.90 13.82 -10.13
C ARG A 60 -19.61 15.27 -9.84
N GLN A 61 -19.58 16.10 -10.88
CA GLN A 61 -19.17 17.52 -10.81
C GLN A 61 -19.75 18.31 -9.60
N ARG A 62 -21.05 18.15 -9.30
CA ARG A 62 -21.69 18.85 -8.17
C ARG A 62 -21.24 18.30 -6.80
N GLU A 63 -21.09 16.99 -6.69
CA GLU A 63 -20.64 16.33 -5.46
C GLU A 63 -19.15 16.60 -5.23
N ALA A 64 -18.32 16.52 -6.26
CA ALA A 64 -16.91 16.90 -6.23
C ALA A 64 -16.71 18.35 -5.78
N ALA A 65 -17.46 19.31 -6.33
CA ALA A 65 -17.37 20.71 -5.91
C ALA A 65 -17.77 20.92 -4.43
N LEU A 66 -18.78 20.17 -3.95
CA LEU A 66 -19.16 20.19 -2.54
C LEU A 66 -18.08 19.56 -1.66
N LEU A 67 -17.48 18.44 -2.10
CA LEU A 67 -16.39 17.78 -1.41
C LEU A 67 -15.20 18.72 -1.25
N ASP A 68 -14.77 19.43 -2.31
CA ASP A 68 -13.72 20.44 -2.22
C ASP A 68 -14.03 21.53 -1.17
N LYS A 69 -15.29 22.00 -1.14
CA LYS A 69 -15.72 23.01 -0.17
C LYS A 69 -15.59 22.49 1.28
N LEU A 70 -15.94 21.22 1.51
CA LEU A 70 -15.82 20.57 2.82
C LEU A 70 -14.36 20.33 3.19
N LEU A 71 -13.56 19.76 2.27
CA LEU A 71 -12.15 19.42 2.51
C LEU A 71 -11.31 20.64 2.92
N ARG A 72 -11.59 21.81 2.33
CA ARG A 72 -10.92 23.08 2.69
C ARG A 72 -11.22 23.59 4.11
N GLN A 73 -12.19 23.01 4.81
CA GLN A 73 -12.47 23.34 6.22
C GLN A 73 -11.56 22.57 7.18
N PHE A 74 -10.94 21.48 6.72
CA PHE A 74 -10.02 20.69 7.54
C PHE A 74 -8.62 21.29 7.53
N GLN A 75 -7.85 21.02 8.57
CA GLN A 75 -6.44 21.39 8.58
C GLN A 75 -5.70 20.61 7.49
N PRO A 76 -4.72 21.22 6.81
CA PRO A 76 -3.82 20.47 5.95
C PRO A 76 -3.23 19.28 6.69
N ASN A 77 -2.95 18.20 5.97
CA ASN A 77 -2.43 16.94 6.50
C ASN A 77 -3.42 16.20 7.43
N THR A 78 -4.73 16.44 7.30
CA THR A 78 -5.77 15.63 7.95
C THR A 78 -5.94 14.28 7.24
N ALA A 79 -6.12 13.21 8.00
CA ALA A 79 -6.42 11.88 7.48
C ALA A 79 -7.89 11.76 7.06
N TYR A 80 -8.14 11.26 5.85
CA TYR A 80 -9.44 10.76 5.41
C TYR A 80 -9.49 9.24 5.64
N LEU A 81 -10.31 8.77 6.57
CA LEU A 81 -10.39 7.35 6.92
C LEU A 81 -11.64 6.73 6.28
N GLY A 82 -11.46 5.79 5.37
CA GLY A 82 -12.53 5.16 4.60
C GLY A 82 -12.15 5.00 3.13
N TRP A 83 -13.14 4.87 2.25
CA TRP A 83 -12.92 4.77 0.81
C TRP A 83 -13.92 5.62 0.01
N PHE A 84 -13.71 5.67 -1.30
CA PHE A 84 -14.48 6.51 -2.21
C PHE A 84 -15.72 5.77 -2.75
N PRO A 85 -16.80 6.49 -3.08
CA PRO A 85 -17.96 5.91 -3.77
C PRO A 85 -17.53 5.13 -5.02
N ASN A 86 -18.18 3.98 -5.25
CA ASN A 86 -17.90 3.05 -6.36
C ASN A 86 -16.46 2.51 -6.45
N GLY A 87 -15.60 2.78 -5.45
CA GLY A 87 -14.19 2.43 -5.52
C GLY A 87 -13.36 3.37 -6.39
N ASP A 88 -13.84 4.60 -6.63
CA ASP A 88 -13.22 5.59 -7.52
C ASP A 88 -11.92 6.20 -6.93
N GLU A 89 -10.89 5.36 -6.81
CA GLU A 89 -9.58 5.67 -6.24
C GLU A 89 -8.92 6.86 -6.95
N MET A 90 -8.77 6.78 -8.27
CA MET A 90 -7.93 7.72 -9.03
C MET A 90 -8.38 9.18 -8.86
N THR A 91 -9.68 9.44 -8.97
CA THR A 91 -10.23 10.80 -8.81
C THR A 91 -10.38 11.17 -7.34
N GLY A 92 -10.74 10.23 -6.47
CA GLY A 92 -10.85 10.45 -5.03
C GLY A 92 -9.52 10.85 -4.37
N VAL A 93 -8.47 10.07 -4.57
CA VAL A 93 -7.12 10.35 -4.03
C VAL A 93 -6.55 11.64 -4.61
N THR A 94 -6.71 11.87 -5.93
CA THR A 94 -6.32 13.14 -6.57
C THR A 94 -7.00 14.33 -5.90
N GLN A 95 -8.29 14.22 -5.60
CA GLN A 95 -9.07 15.30 -4.98
C GLN A 95 -8.64 15.58 -3.54
N LEU A 96 -8.41 14.55 -2.73
CA LEU A 96 -7.86 14.71 -1.37
C LEU A 96 -6.48 15.35 -1.40
N ALA A 97 -5.58 14.83 -2.25
CA ALA A 97 -4.21 15.32 -2.39
C ALA A 97 -4.16 16.81 -2.78
N ARG A 98 -4.99 17.26 -3.73
CA ARG A 98 -5.11 18.67 -4.12
C ARG A 98 -5.55 19.59 -2.99
N ASN A 99 -6.31 19.07 -2.02
CA ASN A 99 -6.71 19.81 -0.83
C ASN A 99 -5.72 19.62 0.34
N GLY A 100 -4.65 18.84 0.14
CA GLY A 100 -3.61 18.59 1.15
C GLY A 100 -4.01 17.55 2.20
N LEU A 101 -4.82 16.57 1.83
CA LEU A 101 -5.21 15.44 2.68
C LEU A 101 -4.70 14.12 2.10
N TYR A 102 -4.51 13.13 2.98
CA TYR A 102 -4.18 11.75 2.60
C TYR A 102 -5.33 10.81 3.01
N VAL A 103 -5.38 9.62 2.40
CA VAL A 103 -6.37 8.60 2.72
C VAL A 103 -5.73 7.39 3.41
N ALA A 104 -6.49 6.75 4.28
CA ALA A 104 -6.23 5.37 4.70
C ALA A 104 -7.50 4.56 4.46
N ALA A 105 -7.39 3.50 3.65
CA ALA A 105 -8.52 2.61 3.36
C ALA A 105 -8.93 1.88 4.65
N ALA A 106 -10.10 2.22 5.17
CA ALA A 106 -10.53 1.81 6.52
C ALA A 106 -11.99 1.36 6.61
N ASP A 107 -12.76 1.45 5.54
CA ASP A 107 -14.21 1.17 5.50
C ASP A 107 -14.57 -0.32 5.74
N PHE A 108 -13.56 -1.19 5.71
CA PHE A 108 -13.58 -2.59 6.10
C PHE A 108 -12.59 -2.95 7.23
N TYR A 109 -12.09 -1.96 7.99
CA TYR A 109 -11.24 -2.17 9.17
C TYR A 109 -12.08 -2.41 10.44
N PHE A 110 -11.90 -3.57 11.07
CA PHE A 110 -12.72 -4.03 12.19
C PHE A 110 -12.17 -3.58 13.55
N ASN A 111 -13.09 -3.26 14.46
CA ASN A 111 -12.82 -2.94 15.85
C ASN A 111 -11.73 -1.86 16.10
N PRO A 112 -11.66 -0.78 15.31
CA PRO A 112 -10.65 0.28 15.48
C PRO A 112 -10.61 0.88 16.88
N THR A 113 -11.74 1.04 17.58
CA THR A 113 -11.73 1.54 18.96
C THR A 113 -11.01 0.60 19.92
N ILE A 114 -11.08 -0.71 19.69
CA ILE A 114 -10.36 -1.71 20.47
C ILE A 114 -8.87 -1.68 20.10
N PHE A 115 -8.55 -1.76 18.80
CA PHE A 115 -7.16 -1.82 18.35
C PHE A 115 -6.36 -0.55 18.67
N SER A 116 -6.98 0.64 18.58
CA SER A 116 -6.36 1.92 18.95
C SER A 116 -6.42 2.22 20.45
N GLY A 117 -7.38 1.64 21.17
CA GLY A 117 -7.60 1.88 22.60
C GLY A 117 -6.57 1.24 23.52
N PHE A 118 -5.68 0.40 22.99
CA PHE A 118 -4.54 -0.12 23.74
C PHE A 118 -3.56 1.02 24.07
N SER A 119 -3.77 1.66 25.22
CA SER A 119 -2.90 2.71 25.74
C SER A 119 -1.51 2.15 26.02
N THR A 120 -0.55 2.58 25.26
CA THR A 120 0.83 2.17 25.34
C THR A 120 1.63 3.10 26.25
N LYS A 121 1.30 3.15 27.56
CA LYS A 121 2.37 3.35 28.56
C LYS A 121 3.47 2.29 28.39
N SER A 122 3.11 1.18 27.74
CA SER A 122 3.94 0.14 27.20
C SER A 122 4.67 0.47 25.89
N GLN A 123 4.51 1.58 25.16
CA GLN A 123 5.25 1.80 23.88
C GLN A 123 6.60 2.43 24.12
N SER A 124 6.71 3.40 25.03
CA SER A 124 8.03 3.86 25.49
C SER A 124 8.79 2.73 26.21
N GLN A 125 8.07 1.81 26.85
CA GLN A 125 8.65 0.60 27.44
C GLN A 125 8.82 -0.58 26.46
N GLN A 126 8.06 -0.73 25.37
CA GLN A 126 8.27 -1.76 24.33
C GLN A 126 9.36 -1.36 23.37
N SER A 127 9.51 -0.06 23.10
CA SER A 127 10.70 0.52 22.47
C SER A 127 11.95 0.25 23.32
N ALA A 128 11.81 0.19 24.65
CA ALA A 128 12.90 -0.05 25.60
C ALA A 128 13.07 -1.52 26.06
N ILE A 129 12.08 -2.41 25.85
CA ILE A 129 12.08 -3.84 26.20
C ILE A 129 12.16 -4.71 24.93
N GLY A 130 12.75 -4.17 23.87
CA GLY A 130 13.01 -4.89 22.63
C GLY A 130 11.90 -4.72 21.59
N GLY A 131 11.95 -3.59 20.88
CA GLY A 131 11.52 -3.59 19.48
C GLY A 131 12.19 -4.77 18.75
N PRO A 132 11.64 -5.26 17.63
CA PRO A 132 12.31 -6.32 16.89
C PRO A 132 13.77 -5.90 16.68
N PRO A 133 14.74 -6.79 16.93
CA PRO A 133 16.15 -6.45 16.77
C PRO A 133 16.30 -5.90 15.35
N TRP A 134 16.86 -4.70 15.23
CA TRP A 134 17.25 -4.19 13.92
C TRP A 134 18.09 -5.26 13.23
N ARG A 135 17.61 -5.75 12.09
CA ARG A 135 18.28 -6.82 11.35
C ARG A 135 19.01 -6.18 10.20
N PRO A 136 20.36 -6.14 10.21
CA PRO A 136 21.08 -5.68 9.03
C PRO A 136 20.65 -6.49 7.80
N PRO A 137 20.77 -5.92 6.60
CA PRO A 137 20.64 -6.68 5.35
C PRO A 137 21.43 -8.00 5.45
N PRO A 138 20.88 -9.15 5.00
CA PRO A 138 21.63 -10.39 4.94
C PRO A 138 22.91 -10.19 4.11
N PRO A 139 23.99 -10.93 4.36
CA PRO A 139 25.21 -10.76 3.58
C PRO A 139 24.94 -10.92 2.08
N PRO A 140 25.68 -10.22 1.22
CA PRO A 140 25.48 -10.33 -0.22
C PRO A 140 25.72 -11.77 -0.70
N PRO A 141 25.04 -12.20 -1.77
CA PRO A 141 25.23 -13.52 -2.37
C PRO A 141 26.70 -13.78 -2.73
N GLN A 142 27.17 -15.00 -2.52
CA GLN A 142 28.58 -15.37 -2.75
C GLN A 142 29.00 -15.29 -4.22
N LYS A 143 28.04 -15.51 -5.14
CA LYS A 143 28.24 -15.43 -6.57
C LYS A 143 27.33 -14.35 -7.13
N THR A 144 27.86 -13.55 -8.05
CA THR A 144 27.09 -12.59 -8.82
C THR A 144 26.17 -13.34 -9.80
N PRO A 145 24.83 -13.28 -9.63
CA PRO A 145 23.87 -13.78 -10.58
C PRO A 145 23.79 -12.86 -11.80
N LYS A 146 23.03 -13.28 -12.82
CA LYS A 146 22.70 -12.41 -13.94
C LYS A 146 21.62 -11.39 -13.55
N VAL A 147 20.70 -11.76 -12.67
CA VAL A 147 19.60 -10.90 -12.21
C VAL A 147 19.50 -10.89 -10.69
N PHE A 148 19.52 -9.70 -10.08
CA PHE A 148 19.04 -9.49 -8.71
C PHE A 148 17.57 -9.12 -8.74
N LEU A 149 16.76 -9.92 -8.05
CA LEU A 149 15.32 -9.74 -7.96
C LEU A 149 14.93 -9.35 -6.54
N SER A 150 14.22 -8.24 -6.37
CA SER A 150 13.50 -7.92 -5.13
C SER A 150 12.01 -8.11 -5.37
N LEU A 151 11.32 -8.83 -4.49
CA LEU A 151 9.88 -9.07 -4.59
C LEU A 151 9.17 -8.39 -3.42
N VAL A 152 8.12 -7.62 -3.73
CA VAL A 152 7.42 -6.80 -2.74
C VAL A 152 5.92 -6.96 -2.89
N TYR A 153 5.24 -7.37 -1.82
CA TYR A 153 3.79 -7.27 -1.71
C TYR A 153 3.39 -5.81 -1.59
N LEU A 154 2.48 -5.38 -2.47
CA LEU A 154 1.86 -4.06 -2.42
C LEU A 154 0.59 -4.11 -1.53
N GLU A 155 -0.14 -3.00 -1.39
CA GLU A 155 -1.34 -2.80 -0.53
C GLU A 155 -1.10 -2.30 0.91
N GLY A 156 0.12 -1.94 1.27
CA GLY A 156 0.45 -1.57 2.65
C GLY A 156 -0.07 -0.21 3.12
N ASP A 157 -0.68 0.63 2.28
CA ASP A 157 -1.40 1.82 2.73
C ASP A 157 -2.79 1.48 3.30
N ASN A 158 -3.31 0.35 2.86
CA ASN A 158 -4.64 -0.13 3.13
C ASN A 158 -4.65 -0.83 4.50
N ILE A 159 -4.98 -0.08 5.57
CA ILE A 159 -4.93 -0.61 6.95
C ILE A 159 -5.87 -1.81 7.17
N GLN A 160 -6.93 -1.94 6.39
CA GLN A 160 -7.79 -3.14 6.39
C GLN A 160 -7.14 -4.34 5.67
N TYR A 161 -6.25 -4.14 4.70
CA TYR A 161 -5.37 -5.19 4.17
C TYR A 161 -4.39 -5.66 5.26
N ASP A 162 -3.74 -4.71 5.94
CA ASP A 162 -2.79 -5.01 7.03
C ASP A 162 -3.43 -5.84 8.14
N GLN A 163 -4.70 -5.59 8.47
CA GLN A 163 -5.44 -6.38 9.47
C GLN A 163 -5.84 -7.77 8.97
N ARG A 164 -5.99 -7.98 7.66
CA ARG A 164 -6.70 -9.13 7.08
C ARG A 164 -5.84 -9.95 6.12
N SER A 165 -5.82 -9.58 4.84
CA SER A 165 -5.16 -10.41 3.83
C SER A 165 -3.66 -10.52 4.08
N MET A 166 -3.03 -9.45 4.58
CA MET A 166 -1.62 -9.52 5.01
C MET A 166 -1.43 -10.60 6.08
N PHE A 167 -2.32 -10.70 7.07
CA PHE A 167 -2.24 -11.72 8.13
C PHE A 167 -2.33 -13.14 7.56
N GLN A 168 -3.13 -13.35 6.52
CA GLN A 168 -3.24 -14.65 5.84
C GLN A 168 -1.93 -14.99 5.12
N HIS A 169 -1.37 -14.07 4.34
CA HIS A 169 -0.06 -14.27 3.70
C HIS A 169 1.06 -14.46 4.73
N TRP A 170 1.00 -13.71 5.83
CA TRP A 170 1.99 -13.79 6.91
C TRP A 170 2.00 -15.16 7.60
N ASN A 171 0.89 -15.89 7.57
CA ASN A 171 0.79 -17.24 8.12
C ASN A 171 0.86 -18.35 7.05
N ASP A 172 1.15 -18.00 5.79
CA ASP A 172 1.44 -18.99 4.75
C ASP A 172 2.70 -19.79 5.13
N SER A 173 2.64 -21.12 4.99
CA SER A 173 3.70 -22.02 5.41
C SER A 173 4.99 -21.88 4.59
N ALA A 174 4.93 -21.30 3.39
CA ALA A 174 6.09 -21.02 2.58
C ALA A 174 6.74 -19.66 2.90
N ARG A 175 6.12 -18.79 3.70
CA ARG A 175 6.74 -17.51 4.10
C ARG A 175 8.10 -17.76 4.74
N GLY A 176 9.07 -16.92 4.38
CA GLY A 176 10.44 -17.02 4.86
C GLY A 176 11.31 -17.98 4.05
N SER A 177 10.76 -18.69 3.06
CA SER A 177 11.56 -19.52 2.13
C SER A 177 12.32 -18.70 1.08
N VAL A 178 11.82 -17.51 0.76
CA VAL A 178 12.46 -16.53 -0.14
C VAL A 178 12.37 -15.13 0.50
N PRO A 179 13.33 -14.24 0.25
CA PRO A 179 13.25 -12.85 0.72
C PRO A 179 12.05 -12.11 0.12
N LEU A 180 11.26 -11.45 0.97
CA LEU A 180 10.07 -10.69 0.60
C LEU A 180 10.05 -9.32 1.30
N GLY A 181 9.72 -8.30 0.52
CA GLY A 181 9.25 -7.02 1.04
C GLY A 181 7.75 -7.05 1.28
N TRP A 182 7.33 -6.40 2.34
CA TRP A 182 5.92 -6.25 2.69
C TRP A 182 5.64 -4.77 2.93
N THR A 183 4.89 -4.14 2.03
CA THR A 183 4.37 -2.80 2.35
C THR A 183 3.42 -2.93 3.54
N ILE A 184 3.52 -2.01 4.51
CA ILE A 184 2.65 -1.93 5.68
C ILE A 184 2.45 -0.45 6.08
N SER A 185 1.31 -0.13 6.69
CA SER A 185 0.94 1.25 6.95
C SER A 185 1.63 1.74 8.23
N PRO A 186 2.40 2.84 8.16
CA PRO A 186 2.95 3.45 9.36
C PRO A 186 1.85 3.95 10.33
N LEU A 187 0.62 4.18 9.86
CA LEU A 187 -0.52 4.58 10.70
C LEU A 187 -0.95 3.51 11.69
N LEU A 188 -0.56 2.24 11.48
CA LEU A 188 -0.79 1.18 12.47
C LEU A 188 -0.14 1.50 13.80
N ARG A 189 0.86 2.39 13.87
CA ARG A 189 1.39 2.91 15.13
C ARG A 189 0.28 3.35 16.09
N ASP A 190 -0.76 3.98 15.56
CA ASP A 190 -1.84 4.58 16.33
C ASP A 190 -3.13 3.78 16.24
N ILE A 191 -3.52 3.34 15.04
CA ILE A 191 -4.82 2.68 14.83
C ILE A 191 -4.81 1.17 15.08
N GLY A 192 -3.62 0.57 15.11
CA GLY A 192 -3.44 -0.87 15.28
C GLY A 192 -2.06 -1.27 15.80
N PRO A 193 -1.55 -0.71 16.92
CA PRO A 193 -0.18 -0.96 17.38
C PRO A 193 0.09 -2.44 17.67
N GLY A 194 -0.92 -3.19 18.11
CA GLY A 194 -0.82 -4.64 18.29
C GLY A 194 -0.61 -5.42 16.99
N ILE A 195 -1.20 -4.96 15.89
CA ILE A 195 -1.05 -5.55 14.54
C ILE A 195 0.37 -5.32 14.05
N LEU A 196 0.83 -4.06 14.07
CA LEU A 196 2.21 -3.71 13.70
C LEU A 196 3.23 -4.52 14.51
N SER A 197 3.02 -4.58 15.83
CA SER A 197 3.92 -5.27 16.75
C SER A 197 3.95 -6.79 16.51
N TYR A 198 2.84 -7.39 16.08
CA TYR A 198 2.79 -8.80 15.70
C TYR A 198 3.69 -9.09 14.50
N TYR A 199 3.56 -8.32 13.40
CA TYR A 199 4.40 -8.49 12.21
C TYR A 199 5.87 -8.25 12.50
N GLN A 200 6.18 -7.18 13.22
CA GLN A 200 7.54 -6.86 13.66
C GLN A 200 8.19 -8.01 14.44
N ARG A 201 7.52 -8.54 15.48
CA ARG A 201 8.09 -9.61 16.33
C ARG A 201 8.21 -10.96 15.61
N THR A 202 7.37 -11.22 14.62
CA THR A 202 7.29 -12.53 13.94
C THR A 202 7.92 -12.52 12.54
N SER A 203 8.60 -11.42 12.19
CA SER A 203 9.40 -11.31 10.96
C SER A 203 10.57 -12.28 11.00
N THR A 204 10.75 -13.03 9.91
CA THR A 204 11.93 -13.87 9.67
C THR A 204 13.10 -13.02 9.19
N GLU A 205 14.26 -13.63 8.94
CA GLU A 205 15.39 -12.93 8.30
C GLU A 205 15.11 -12.52 6.85
N ASN A 206 14.17 -13.21 6.21
CA ASN A 206 13.75 -13.00 4.84
C ASN A 206 12.60 -12.01 4.69
N ASP A 207 12.05 -11.50 5.79
CA ASP A 207 11.00 -10.47 5.74
C ASP A 207 11.59 -9.07 5.93
N LEU A 208 11.13 -8.12 5.12
CA LEU A 208 11.33 -6.69 5.37
C LEU A 208 9.99 -5.97 5.32
N LEU A 209 9.60 -5.35 6.43
CA LEU A 209 8.50 -4.40 6.46
C LEU A 209 8.97 -3.07 5.87
N ILE A 210 8.24 -2.55 4.89
CA ILE A 210 8.54 -1.29 4.21
C ILE A 210 7.30 -0.39 4.23
N ALA A 211 7.46 0.92 4.10
CA ALA A 211 6.30 1.80 4.07
C ALA A 211 5.53 1.63 2.75
N GLY A 212 4.21 1.47 2.86
CA GLY A 212 3.29 1.56 1.72
C GLY A 212 3.20 2.97 1.13
N PRO A 213 2.44 3.13 0.04
CA PRO A 213 2.32 4.41 -0.64
C PRO A 213 1.60 5.41 0.30
N ASP A 214 2.09 6.63 0.55
CA ASP A 214 3.36 7.22 0.11
C ASP A 214 4.12 7.73 1.33
N GLY A 215 4.17 6.90 2.38
CA GLY A 215 4.69 7.28 3.70
C GLY A 215 3.63 7.13 4.79
N ALA A 216 3.25 8.22 5.45
CA ALA A 216 2.25 8.18 6.53
C ALA A 216 0.83 7.85 6.06
N GLY A 217 0.52 7.87 4.77
CA GLY A 217 -0.79 7.52 4.23
C GLY A 217 -0.82 7.67 2.72
N TYR A 218 -1.85 7.12 2.08
CA TYR A 218 -1.91 7.09 0.62
C TYR A 218 -2.33 8.44 0.04
N THR A 219 -1.56 8.92 -0.94
CA THR A 219 -1.84 10.20 -1.58
C THR A 219 -1.14 10.34 -2.93
N TYR A 220 -1.35 11.45 -3.64
CA TYR A 220 -0.61 11.75 -4.86
C TYR A 220 0.27 12.99 -4.66
N PRO A 221 1.51 12.81 -4.16
CA PRO A 221 2.31 13.92 -3.63
C PRO A 221 2.60 15.01 -4.67
N GLY A 222 2.66 14.67 -5.96
CA GLY A 222 2.89 15.63 -7.04
C GLY A 222 1.77 16.65 -7.27
N VAL A 223 0.57 16.45 -6.71
CA VAL A 223 -0.53 17.44 -6.77
C VAL A 223 -0.82 18.14 -5.44
N TRP A 224 0.00 17.92 -4.41
CA TRP A 224 -0.18 18.58 -3.13
C TRP A 224 0.13 20.08 -3.17
N PRO A 225 -0.61 20.91 -2.42
CA PRO A 225 -0.16 22.26 -2.11
C PRO A 225 1.21 22.22 -1.41
N ARG A 226 2.22 22.89 -1.97
CA ARG A 226 3.62 22.81 -1.50
C ARG A 226 3.81 23.02 0.01
N ARG A 227 3.06 23.94 0.62
CA ARG A 227 3.12 24.19 2.07
C ARG A 227 2.53 23.05 2.90
N ALA A 228 1.50 22.37 2.41
CA ALA A 228 0.91 21.21 3.08
C ALA A 228 1.80 19.96 2.92
N LEU A 229 2.44 19.82 1.76
CA LEU A 229 3.31 18.68 1.46
C LEU A 229 4.47 18.57 2.46
N SER A 230 5.11 19.67 2.85
CA SER A 230 6.20 19.63 3.84
C SER A 230 5.75 19.08 5.20
N THR A 231 4.51 19.36 5.62
CA THR A 231 3.95 18.81 6.87
C THR A 231 3.71 17.32 6.75
N PHE A 232 3.12 16.87 5.63
CA PHE A 232 2.91 15.45 5.34
C PHE A 232 4.22 14.65 5.30
N LEU A 233 5.25 15.18 4.62
CA LEU A 233 6.56 14.55 4.54
C LEU A 233 7.22 14.44 5.91
N THR A 234 7.15 15.50 6.72
CA THR A 234 7.68 15.48 8.10
C THR A 234 7.01 14.39 8.94
N GLN A 235 5.67 14.32 8.92
CA GLN A 235 4.93 13.25 9.60
C GLN A 235 5.31 11.87 9.05
N SER A 236 5.43 11.72 7.73
CA SER A 236 5.81 10.47 7.08
C SER A 236 7.16 9.98 7.58
N GLY A 237 8.17 10.85 7.60
CA GLY A 237 9.48 10.51 8.15
C GLY A 237 9.43 10.09 9.62
N GLU A 238 8.66 10.80 10.44
CA GLU A 238 8.50 10.47 11.86
C GLU A 238 7.83 9.11 12.07
N TYR A 239 6.74 8.84 11.35
CA TYR A 239 5.99 7.60 11.45
C TYR A 239 6.83 6.42 10.95
N MET A 240 7.44 6.53 9.77
CA MET A 240 8.28 5.47 9.21
C MET A 240 9.43 5.10 10.14
N ARG A 241 10.10 6.09 10.75
CA ARG A 241 11.14 5.82 11.76
C ARG A 241 10.59 5.16 13.02
N ALA A 242 9.42 5.60 13.50
CA ALA A 242 8.80 5.03 14.69
C ALA A 242 8.29 3.60 14.46
N THR A 243 7.92 3.25 13.23
CA THR A 243 7.42 1.92 12.85
C THR A 243 8.49 1.02 12.24
N GLN A 244 9.74 1.50 12.11
CA GLN A 244 10.85 0.77 11.51
C GLN A 244 10.54 0.27 10.09
N THR A 245 9.89 1.13 9.31
CA THR A 245 9.57 0.91 7.88
C THR A 245 10.35 1.88 6.99
N ASP A 246 11.47 2.39 7.50
CA ASP A 246 12.23 3.54 7.00
C ASP A 246 13.42 3.19 6.08
N GLU A 247 13.62 1.90 5.77
CA GLU A 247 14.72 1.48 4.88
C GLU A 247 14.36 1.56 3.40
N VAL A 248 13.11 1.30 3.04
CA VAL A 248 12.59 1.36 1.66
C VAL A 248 11.18 1.93 1.69
N LEU A 249 10.84 2.70 0.66
CA LEU A 249 9.51 3.29 0.49
C LEU A 249 8.93 2.86 -0.85
N PHE A 250 7.68 2.46 -0.86
CA PHE A 250 6.88 2.38 -2.09
C PHE A 250 6.14 3.70 -2.29
N VAL A 251 6.20 4.26 -3.50
CA VAL A 251 5.48 5.47 -3.90
C VAL A 251 4.65 5.18 -5.14
N TYR A 252 3.39 5.62 -5.13
CA TYR A 252 2.45 5.52 -6.23
C TYR A 252 1.77 6.86 -6.46
N ASP A 253 2.17 7.58 -7.52
CA ASP A 253 1.68 8.92 -7.82
C ASP A 253 1.01 8.95 -9.20
N ARG A 254 -0.27 9.32 -9.23
CA ARG A 254 -1.06 9.43 -10.46
C ARG A 254 -1.91 10.70 -10.44
N ILE A 255 -2.23 11.20 -11.63
CA ILE A 255 -3.18 12.29 -11.82
C ILE A 255 -4.27 11.77 -12.74
N ASN A 256 -5.47 11.53 -12.20
CA ASN A 256 -6.61 11.02 -12.98
C ASN A 256 -6.24 9.80 -13.85
N ALA A 257 -5.64 8.77 -13.24
CA ALA A 257 -5.17 7.55 -13.91
C ALA A 257 -4.00 7.72 -14.91
N SER A 258 -3.34 8.87 -14.95
CA SER A 258 -2.05 9.02 -15.65
C SER A 258 -0.91 8.98 -14.66
N ASP A 259 0.12 8.19 -14.92
CA ASP A 259 1.29 8.12 -14.05
C ASP A 259 1.97 9.49 -13.96
N ASN A 260 2.36 9.88 -12.75
CA ASN A 260 2.97 11.17 -12.47
C ASN A 260 4.36 10.97 -11.85
N PRO A 261 5.42 10.78 -12.68
CA PRO A 261 6.74 10.43 -12.20
C PRO A 261 7.27 11.39 -11.14
N LEU A 262 7.94 10.82 -10.13
CA LEU A 262 8.61 11.61 -9.10
C LEU A 262 9.65 12.55 -9.72
N THR A 263 9.54 13.84 -9.38
CA THR A 263 10.58 14.82 -9.72
C THR A 263 11.81 14.61 -8.84
N PRO A 264 13.02 14.99 -9.30
CA PRO A 264 14.23 14.93 -8.48
C PRO A 264 14.08 15.62 -7.12
N GLY A 265 13.41 16.77 -7.08
CA GLY A 265 13.15 17.49 -5.83
C GLY A 265 12.29 16.69 -4.85
N LEU A 266 11.15 16.17 -5.32
CA LEU A 266 10.26 15.36 -4.48
C LEU A 266 10.92 14.06 -4.01
N THR A 267 11.73 13.43 -4.87
CA THR A 267 12.56 12.27 -4.52
C THR A 267 13.49 12.58 -3.34
N LEU A 268 14.17 13.73 -3.37
CA LEU A 268 15.07 14.14 -2.28
C LEU A 268 14.31 14.57 -1.04
N ASP A 269 13.13 15.19 -1.18
CA ASP A 269 12.28 15.59 -0.07
C ASP A 269 11.81 14.35 0.74
N PHE A 270 11.42 13.25 0.08
CA PHE A 270 11.13 11.98 0.75
C PHE A 270 12.35 11.43 1.49
N ARG A 271 13.51 11.37 0.82
CA ARG A 271 14.78 10.92 1.43
C ARG A 271 15.12 11.72 2.67
N ASP A 272 15.07 13.04 2.58
CA ASP A 272 15.50 13.94 3.64
C ASP A 272 14.51 13.93 4.82
N ALA A 273 13.21 13.80 4.55
CA ALA A 273 12.19 13.67 5.59
C ALA A 273 12.36 12.40 6.44
N VAL A 274 12.68 11.26 5.82
CA VAL A 274 12.95 9.99 6.52
C VAL A 274 14.34 9.99 7.16
N GLY A 275 15.33 10.49 6.43
CA GLY A 275 16.73 10.61 6.82
C GLY A 275 17.67 10.00 5.78
N ARG A 276 18.69 10.76 5.35
CA ARG A 276 19.63 10.41 4.27
C ARG A 276 20.32 9.05 4.40
N ASN A 277 20.58 8.63 5.63
CA ASN A 277 21.27 7.37 5.93
C ASN A 277 20.30 6.23 6.31
N ARG A 278 18.99 6.48 6.27
CA ARG A 278 17.94 5.51 6.61
C ARG A 278 17.28 4.99 5.34
N LEU A 279 16.71 5.89 4.55
CA LEU A 279 16.02 5.51 3.32
C LEU A 279 17.03 5.12 2.23
N ARG A 280 16.95 3.89 1.74
CA ARG A 280 17.87 3.30 0.75
C ARG A 280 17.41 3.52 -0.69
N GLY A 281 16.12 3.66 -0.92
CA GLY A 281 15.59 3.94 -2.24
C GLY A 281 14.06 3.92 -2.25
N ILE A 282 13.52 4.21 -3.43
CA ILE A 282 12.08 4.21 -3.67
C ILE A 282 11.74 3.19 -4.76
N TYR A 283 10.77 2.33 -4.46
CA TYR A 283 10.01 1.63 -5.49
C TYR A 283 8.90 2.56 -5.98
N TYR A 284 8.83 2.79 -7.28
CA TYR A 284 7.83 3.65 -7.89
C TYR A 284 6.83 2.82 -8.68
N GLY A 285 5.54 3.04 -8.46
CA GLY A 285 4.43 2.28 -9.06
C GLY A 285 4.18 2.59 -10.54
N SER A 286 5.24 2.57 -11.35
CA SER A 286 5.18 2.44 -12.81
C SER A 286 5.43 0.98 -13.14
N PHE A 287 4.40 0.27 -13.59
CA PHE A 287 4.49 -1.18 -13.81
C PHE A 287 4.87 -1.51 -15.26
N VAL A 288 5.96 -2.26 -15.44
CA VAL A 288 6.52 -2.61 -16.75
C VAL A 288 6.66 -4.12 -16.93
N SER A 289 6.95 -4.58 -18.14
CA SER A 289 7.06 -6.01 -18.47
C SER A 289 8.21 -6.35 -19.42
N THR A 290 9.04 -5.37 -19.80
CA THR A 290 10.15 -5.54 -20.74
C THR A 290 11.44 -4.95 -20.17
N VAL A 291 12.58 -5.47 -20.65
CA VAL A 291 13.90 -5.01 -20.20
C VAL A 291 14.16 -3.54 -20.57
N ASP A 292 13.73 -3.11 -21.75
CA ASP A 292 13.92 -1.73 -22.24
C ASP A 292 13.09 -0.71 -21.44
N ALA A 293 12.01 -1.17 -20.80
CA ALA A 293 11.16 -0.32 -19.97
C ALA A 293 11.64 -0.25 -18.51
N LEU A 294 12.59 -1.08 -18.07
CA LEU A 294 13.15 -0.99 -16.73
C LEU A 294 13.94 0.31 -16.58
N GLN A 295 13.69 1.02 -15.48
CA GLN A 295 14.32 2.31 -15.21
C GLN A 295 14.77 2.39 -13.76
N VAL A 296 16.02 2.83 -13.59
CA VAL A 296 16.58 3.24 -12.29
C VAL A 296 17.07 4.67 -12.44
N ASN A 297 16.32 5.60 -11.87
CA ASN A 297 16.66 7.02 -11.82
C ASN A 297 17.42 7.31 -10.53
N VAL A 298 18.61 7.90 -10.63
CA VAL A 298 19.46 8.22 -9.47
C VAL A 298 19.59 9.73 -9.34
N THR A 299 19.09 10.28 -8.23
CA THR A 299 19.22 11.71 -7.90
C THR A 299 20.14 11.84 -6.69
N GLU A 300 21.29 12.50 -6.85
CA GLU A 300 22.30 12.64 -5.77
C GLU A 300 22.65 11.31 -5.07
N GLY A 301 22.84 10.25 -5.85
CA GLY A 301 23.12 8.90 -5.32
C GLY A 301 21.93 8.18 -4.69
N PHE A 302 20.72 8.77 -4.69
CA PHE A 302 19.50 8.16 -4.18
C PHE A 302 18.66 7.56 -5.32
N PRO A 303 18.47 6.23 -5.36
CA PRO A 303 17.81 5.53 -6.45
C PRO A 303 16.28 5.47 -6.30
N VAL A 304 15.59 5.63 -7.43
CA VAL A 304 14.17 5.36 -7.64
C VAL A 304 14.05 4.38 -8.79
N THR A 305 13.33 3.28 -8.63
CA THR A 305 13.14 2.28 -9.68
C THR A 305 11.67 2.02 -9.95
N ASN A 306 11.33 1.80 -11.22
CA ASN A 306 10.04 1.24 -11.58
C ASN A 306 10.01 -0.28 -11.31
N MET A 307 8.85 -0.92 -11.47
CA MET A 307 8.64 -2.31 -11.04
C MET A 307 8.01 -3.17 -12.13
N VAL A 308 8.25 -4.47 -12.09
CA VAL A 308 7.57 -5.47 -12.91
C VAL A 308 6.32 -5.95 -12.20
N SER A 309 5.16 -5.90 -12.84
CA SER A 309 3.93 -6.44 -12.24
C SER A 309 3.94 -7.97 -12.21
N ILE A 310 3.61 -8.55 -11.06
CA ILE A 310 3.58 -9.99 -10.82
C ILE A 310 2.21 -10.33 -10.22
N GLY A 311 1.25 -10.61 -11.10
CA GLY A 311 -0.11 -10.99 -10.73
C GLY A 311 -0.39 -12.50 -10.76
N ASN A 312 0.51 -13.31 -11.31
CA ASN A 312 0.31 -14.76 -11.40
C ASN A 312 1.67 -15.47 -11.52
N GLU A 313 1.72 -16.71 -11.03
CA GLU A 313 2.92 -17.54 -10.97
C GLU A 313 3.53 -17.80 -12.37
N GLU A 314 2.74 -18.32 -13.32
CA GLU A 314 3.22 -18.67 -14.66
C GLU A 314 3.64 -17.45 -15.46
N SER A 315 2.76 -16.46 -15.54
CA SER A 315 2.99 -15.23 -16.31
C SER A 315 4.08 -14.35 -15.69
N GLY A 316 4.17 -14.29 -14.36
CA GLY A 316 5.25 -13.61 -13.65
C GLY A 316 6.61 -14.25 -13.95
N ALA A 317 6.72 -15.58 -13.84
CA ALA A 317 7.96 -16.29 -14.19
C ALA A 317 8.32 -16.16 -15.68
N ALA A 318 7.34 -16.16 -16.57
CA ALA A 318 7.57 -15.96 -18.01
C ALA A 318 8.07 -14.54 -18.30
N THR A 319 7.46 -13.51 -17.68
CA THR A 319 7.86 -12.11 -17.85
C THR A 319 9.28 -11.87 -17.36
N LEU A 320 9.61 -12.36 -16.16
CA LEU A 320 10.95 -12.23 -15.59
C LEU A 320 12.01 -12.94 -16.45
N ARG A 321 11.73 -14.17 -16.93
CA ARG A 321 12.63 -14.88 -17.85
C ARG A 321 12.81 -14.12 -19.15
N ASN A 322 11.74 -13.61 -19.75
CA ASN A 322 11.83 -12.79 -20.96
C ASN A 322 12.72 -11.54 -20.76
N ILE A 323 12.63 -10.89 -19.59
CA ILE A 323 13.52 -9.77 -19.24
C ILE A 323 14.99 -10.24 -19.17
N SER A 324 15.28 -11.35 -18.48
CA SER A 324 16.63 -11.93 -18.41
C SER A 324 17.17 -12.33 -19.79
N ASP A 325 16.34 -12.98 -20.61
CA ASP A 325 16.71 -13.49 -21.93
C ASP A 325 17.00 -12.38 -22.94
N ASN A 326 16.46 -11.18 -22.72
CA ASN A 326 16.71 -10.00 -23.55
C ASN A 326 17.75 -9.04 -22.95
N TRP A 327 18.24 -9.28 -21.73
CA TRP A 327 19.33 -8.49 -21.17
C TRP A 327 20.64 -8.74 -21.93
N ARG A 328 21.26 -7.67 -22.42
CA ARG A 328 22.54 -7.68 -23.16
C ARG A 328 23.61 -6.81 -22.50
N GLY A 329 23.29 -6.19 -21.36
CA GLY A 329 24.22 -5.31 -20.66
C GLY A 329 25.35 -6.07 -19.98
N ARG A 330 26.39 -5.34 -19.58
CA ARG A 330 27.47 -5.87 -18.74
C ARG A 330 27.01 -5.90 -17.29
N GLY A 331 27.42 -6.92 -16.54
CA GLY A 331 27.08 -7.09 -15.13
C GLY A 331 25.63 -7.50 -14.86
N PRO A 332 25.25 -7.59 -13.57
CA PRO A 332 23.93 -8.03 -13.15
C PRO A 332 22.85 -6.98 -13.49
N LEU A 333 21.70 -7.46 -13.93
CA LEU A 333 20.47 -6.68 -14.03
C LEU A 333 19.78 -6.59 -12.67
N PHE A 334 19.19 -5.44 -12.37
CA PHE A 334 18.43 -5.21 -11.14
C PHE A 334 16.95 -5.09 -11.49
N VAL A 335 16.13 -5.99 -10.95
CA VAL A 335 14.67 -6.02 -11.19
C VAL A 335 13.93 -5.94 -9.86
N ALA A 336 12.98 -5.01 -9.76
CA ALA A 336 12.01 -4.94 -8.68
C ALA A 336 10.67 -5.52 -9.16
N GLY A 337 10.09 -6.46 -8.42
CA GLY A 337 8.82 -7.11 -8.72
C GLY A 337 7.73 -6.70 -7.75
N ALA A 338 6.63 -6.18 -8.29
CA ALA A 338 5.41 -5.81 -7.60
C ALA A 338 4.46 -7.00 -7.54
N VAL A 339 4.38 -7.66 -6.39
CA VAL A 339 3.54 -8.84 -6.17
C VAL A 339 2.12 -8.39 -5.84
N SER A 340 1.15 -8.83 -6.66
CA SER A 340 -0.27 -8.59 -6.39
C SER A 340 -0.70 -9.38 -5.15
N ALA A 341 -1.06 -8.66 -4.09
CA ALA A 341 -1.44 -9.30 -2.84
C ALA A 341 -2.77 -10.06 -2.92
N PHE A 342 -3.62 -9.77 -3.90
CA PHE A 342 -4.91 -10.46 -4.03
C PHE A 342 -4.84 -11.71 -4.91
N ASP A 343 -3.77 -11.87 -5.70
CA ASP A 343 -3.64 -12.96 -6.66
C ASP A 343 -2.51 -13.95 -6.30
N MET A 344 -1.55 -13.54 -5.47
CA MET A 344 -0.34 -14.31 -5.18
C MET A 344 -0.17 -14.57 -3.68
N THR A 345 -0.02 -15.84 -3.29
CA THR A 345 0.38 -16.20 -1.91
C THR A 345 1.90 -16.42 -1.83
N PRO A 346 2.52 -16.41 -0.64
CA PRO A 346 3.94 -16.74 -0.50
C PRO A 346 4.30 -18.12 -1.06
N THR A 347 3.36 -19.07 -1.01
CA THR A 347 3.50 -20.37 -1.68
C THR A 347 3.63 -20.22 -3.19
N SER A 348 2.75 -19.44 -3.85
CA SER A 348 2.83 -19.25 -5.31
C SER A 348 4.06 -18.42 -5.71
N VAL A 349 4.47 -17.44 -4.90
CA VAL A 349 5.72 -16.70 -5.11
C VAL A 349 6.93 -17.63 -5.03
N THR A 350 6.99 -18.51 -4.02
CA THR A 350 8.07 -19.49 -3.88
C THR A 350 8.11 -20.46 -5.06
N SER A 351 6.95 -20.91 -5.54
CA SER A 351 6.84 -21.75 -6.73
C SER A 351 7.30 -21.02 -8.00
N MET A 352 6.92 -19.76 -8.17
CA MET A 352 7.37 -18.90 -9.26
C MET A 352 8.90 -18.77 -9.27
N VAL A 353 9.52 -18.47 -8.12
CA VAL A 353 10.98 -18.31 -7.99
C VAL A 353 11.71 -19.59 -8.38
N LYS A 354 11.21 -20.77 -7.99
CA LYS A 354 11.79 -22.07 -8.40
C LYS A 354 11.81 -22.24 -9.93
N LYS A 355 10.88 -21.64 -10.66
CA LYS A 355 10.81 -21.68 -12.13
C LYS A 355 11.80 -20.72 -12.83
N LEU A 356 12.39 -19.76 -12.12
CA LEU A 356 13.31 -18.77 -12.70
C LEU A 356 14.71 -19.33 -12.98
N GLY A 357 15.14 -20.34 -12.21
CA GLY A 357 16.45 -20.96 -12.35
C GLY A 357 17.59 -20.16 -11.70
N HIS A 358 18.82 -20.63 -11.89
CA HIS A 358 20.03 -20.17 -11.19
C HIS A 358 20.57 -18.81 -11.65
N GLU A 359 20.03 -18.24 -12.75
CA GLU A 359 20.42 -16.91 -13.23
C GLU A 359 19.85 -15.78 -12.35
N PHE A 360 18.83 -16.08 -11.55
CA PHE A 360 18.16 -15.15 -10.64
C PHE A 360 18.58 -15.41 -9.21
N GLU A 361 18.83 -14.34 -8.48
CA GLU A 361 18.96 -14.36 -7.03
C GLU A 361 17.92 -13.42 -6.44
N VAL A 362 17.05 -13.96 -5.59
CA VAL A 362 16.08 -13.16 -4.86
C VAL A 362 16.75 -12.61 -3.61
N VAL A 363 16.74 -11.29 -3.45
CA VAL A 363 17.35 -10.61 -2.30
C VAL A 363 16.31 -9.72 -1.62
N ARG A 364 16.50 -9.49 -0.31
CA ARG A 364 15.64 -8.62 0.48
C ARG A 364 15.72 -7.18 -0.07
N PRO A 365 14.63 -6.37 -0.03
CA PRO A 365 14.63 -5.07 -0.70
C PRO A 365 15.71 -4.08 -0.28
N ASP A 366 16.08 -4.06 1.00
CA ASP A 366 17.16 -3.24 1.54
C ASP A 366 18.53 -3.66 0.98
N MET A 367 18.80 -4.97 0.89
CA MET A 367 19.99 -5.52 0.25
C MET A 367 19.99 -5.23 -1.26
N TRP A 368 18.83 -5.32 -1.93
CA TRP A 368 18.71 -4.99 -3.35
C TRP A 368 19.20 -3.57 -3.65
N PHE A 369 18.75 -2.57 -2.88
CA PHE A 369 19.21 -1.19 -3.02
C PHE A 369 20.68 -1.01 -2.62
N GLU A 370 21.16 -1.76 -1.63
CA GLU A 370 22.57 -1.73 -1.25
C GLU A 370 23.49 -2.23 -2.39
N LEU A 371 23.11 -3.34 -3.05
CA LEU A 371 23.83 -3.88 -4.20
C LEU A 371 23.75 -2.93 -5.40
N LEU A 372 22.57 -2.35 -5.65
CA LEU A 372 22.37 -1.39 -6.73
C LEU A 372 23.32 -0.19 -6.61
N ARG A 373 23.50 0.36 -5.40
CA ARG A 373 24.43 1.48 -5.15
C ARG A 373 25.90 1.08 -5.33
N LYS A 374 26.24 -0.19 -5.08
CA LYS A 374 27.60 -0.71 -5.24
C LYS A 374 27.89 -1.17 -6.67
N ARG A 375 26.93 -1.12 -7.61
CA ARG A 375 27.09 -1.71 -8.96
C ARG A 375 28.35 -1.24 -9.70
N GLU A 376 28.75 0.02 -9.53
CA GLU A 376 29.92 0.59 -10.23
C GLU A 376 31.26 0.03 -9.72
N SER A 377 31.28 -0.59 -8.53
CA SER A 377 32.49 -1.20 -7.97
C SER A 377 32.67 -2.68 -8.34
N TRP A 378 31.87 -3.23 -9.27
CA TRP A 378 31.88 -4.67 -9.58
C TRP A 378 32.89 -4.97 -10.70
N PRO A 379 33.71 -6.03 -10.56
CA PRO A 379 34.71 -6.37 -11.57
C PRO A 379 34.08 -6.57 -12.96
N GLY A 380 34.63 -5.92 -13.99
CA GLY A 380 34.21 -6.11 -15.39
C GLY A 380 33.16 -5.11 -15.93
N LEU A 381 32.82 -4.06 -15.16
CA LEU A 381 31.96 -2.96 -15.60
C LEU A 381 32.72 -1.70 -16.07
N GLY A 382 34.06 -1.72 -16.02
CA GLY A 382 34.94 -0.67 -16.53
C GLY A 382 35.24 -0.76 -18.03
#